data_AF-A0A9D9FE60-F1
#
_entry.id   AF-A0A9D9FE60-F1
#
_cell.length_a   1.000
_cell.length_b   1.000
_cell.length_c   1.000
_cell.angle_alpha   90.00
_cell.angle_beta   90.00
_cell.angle_gamma   90.00
#
_symmetry.space_group_name_H-M   'P 1'
#
loop_
_entity.id
_entity.type
_entity.pdbx_description
1 polymer ?
#
loop_
_entity_poly.entity_id
_entity_poly.type
_entity_poly.pdbx_seq_one_letter_code
_entity_poly.pdbx_strand_id
1 'polypeptide(L)'
;MARPTTLAGMRAALSGFDTAEGFRKGLAFQPKPTDVFISPYSKCGTTWMQQIVHGLRSGGDMAFSEITEVVPWIEMAHDLGLDPEAQRFEPRAFKSHLPWRDIPKGGRYIVVFRDPTDACLSLYKFFEGWFFETGSIEFEDFARDFYLGRGDDHGYWVHTASWWGQRHRDDVLLVCFEDLKDDLPHAVRKVARFLDLPEVGPVFDIAVKQAGFDFMKAHGGQFDDHLVRERRDAACGLPPGGASSKVSTGLAGAAKPIMSDETRAAFDAEWHRMMGEPFGLSDYAALRAALR
;
A
#
# COMPACT_ATOMS: atom_id res chain seq x y z
N MET A 1 -5.07 -0.78 -28.72
CA MET A 1 -5.61 -1.83 -27.84
C MET A 1 -6.67 -1.18 -26.96
N ALA A 2 -7.74 -1.91 -26.59
CA ALA A 2 -8.77 -1.41 -25.68
C ALA A 2 -8.52 -1.97 -24.28
N ARG A 3 -8.96 -1.26 -23.23
CA ARG A 3 -8.90 -1.79 -21.87
C ARG A 3 -9.90 -2.94 -21.71
N PRO A 4 -9.63 -3.90 -20.81
CA PRO A 4 -10.60 -4.91 -20.43
C PRO A 4 -11.93 -4.31 -19.97
N THR A 5 -13.02 -5.02 -20.22
CA THR A 5 -14.37 -4.65 -19.73
C THR A 5 -14.98 -5.72 -18.82
N THR A 6 -14.19 -6.72 -18.42
CA THR A 6 -14.63 -7.84 -17.58
C THR A 6 -13.57 -8.17 -16.54
N LEU A 7 -13.98 -8.76 -15.42
CA LEU A 7 -13.06 -9.22 -14.38
C LEU A 7 -12.05 -10.24 -14.92
N ALA A 8 -12.46 -11.14 -15.82
CA ALA A 8 -11.56 -12.11 -16.44
C ALA A 8 -10.47 -11.41 -17.28
N GLY A 9 -10.85 -10.42 -18.09
CA GLY A 9 -9.89 -9.63 -18.85
C GLY A 9 -8.96 -8.80 -17.95
N MET A 10 -9.49 -8.22 -16.88
CA MET A 10 -8.70 -7.49 -15.87
C MET A 10 -7.65 -8.41 -15.22
N ARG A 11 -8.02 -9.64 -14.83
CA ARG A 11 -7.09 -10.63 -14.26
C ARG A 11 -6.01 -11.02 -15.26
N ALA A 12 -6.37 -11.22 -16.53
CA ALA A 12 -5.40 -11.51 -17.58
C ALA A 12 -4.39 -10.36 -17.74
N ALA A 13 -4.85 -9.11 -17.74
CA ALA A 13 -3.95 -7.95 -17.79
C ALA A 13 -3.04 -7.86 -16.55
N LEU A 14 -3.58 -8.09 -15.35
CA LEU A 14 -2.81 -8.10 -14.10
C LEU A 14 -1.72 -9.18 -14.07
N SER A 15 -1.89 -10.30 -14.79
CA SER A 15 -0.86 -11.34 -14.85
C SER A 15 0.45 -10.91 -15.52
N GLY A 16 0.41 -9.81 -16.28
CA GLY A 16 1.59 -9.19 -16.88
C GLY A 16 2.19 -8.06 -16.04
N PHE A 17 1.67 -7.78 -14.84
CA PHE A 17 2.06 -6.59 -14.08
C PHE A 17 3.52 -6.65 -13.61
N ASP A 18 3.90 -7.76 -12.99
CA ASP A 18 5.26 -8.11 -12.61
C ASP A 18 5.78 -9.29 -13.44
N THR A 19 7.10 -9.40 -13.59
CA THR A 19 7.72 -10.57 -14.19
C THR A 19 8.19 -11.53 -13.10
N ALA A 20 8.18 -12.84 -13.41
CA ALA A 20 8.71 -13.85 -12.50
C ALA A 20 10.21 -13.62 -12.17
N GLU A 21 10.97 -13.01 -13.09
CA GLU A 21 12.35 -12.63 -12.82
C GLU A 21 12.44 -11.44 -11.84
N GLY A 22 11.69 -10.37 -12.10
CA GLY A 22 11.65 -9.19 -11.25
C GLY A 22 11.21 -9.53 -9.83
N PHE A 23 10.11 -10.28 -9.71
CA PHE A 23 9.60 -10.75 -8.43
C PHE A 23 10.65 -11.59 -7.66
N ARG A 24 11.29 -12.57 -8.33
CA ARG A 24 12.36 -13.39 -7.72
C ARG A 24 13.56 -12.56 -7.28
N LYS A 25 13.96 -11.53 -8.05
CA LYS A 25 15.04 -10.61 -7.65
C LYS A 25 14.64 -9.79 -6.42
N GLY A 26 13.41 -9.31 -6.37
CA GLY A 26 12.85 -8.62 -5.20
C GLY A 26 12.87 -9.48 -3.94
N LEU A 27 12.42 -10.74 -4.04
CA LEU A 27 12.46 -11.70 -2.93
C LEU A 27 13.88 -12.07 -2.47
N ALA A 28 14.85 -12.03 -3.38
CA ALA A 28 16.25 -12.33 -3.09
C ALA A 28 17.01 -11.14 -2.47
N PHE A 29 16.38 -9.96 -2.35
CA PHE A 29 16.99 -8.77 -1.75
C PHE A 29 17.52 -9.10 -0.34
N GLN A 30 18.68 -8.52 0.02
CA GLN A 30 19.32 -8.73 1.31
C GLN A 30 19.26 -7.43 2.13
N PRO A 31 18.26 -7.31 3.04
CA PRO A 31 18.15 -6.16 3.92
C PRO A 31 19.36 -5.97 4.83
N LYS A 32 19.67 -4.70 5.09
CA LYS A 32 20.48 -4.28 6.24
C LYS A 32 19.56 -4.06 7.45
N PRO A 33 20.07 -4.17 8.69
CA PRO A 33 19.29 -3.92 9.92
C PRO A 33 18.62 -2.53 9.99
N THR A 34 19.18 -1.54 9.29
CA THR A 34 18.65 -0.17 9.21
C THR A 34 17.66 0.03 8.07
N ASP A 35 17.54 -0.91 7.12
CA ASP A 35 16.63 -0.78 5.99
C ASP A 35 15.17 -0.83 6.45
N VAL A 36 14.33 0.01 5.84
CA VAL A 36 12.91 0.15 6.19
C VAL A 36 12.02 -0.33 5.06
N PHE A 37 11.14 -1.28 5.35
CA PHE A 37 10.13 -1.77 4.41
C PHE A 37 8.77 -1.24 4.78
N ILE A 38 8.15 -0.52 3.86
CA ILE A 38 6.79 -0.02 3.96
C ILE A 38 5.90 -1.02 3.23
N SER A 39 5.30 -1.93 4.01
CA SER A 39 4.57 -3.10 3.49
C SER A 39 3.09 -3.18 3.91
N PRO A 40 2.28 -2.12 3.72
CA PRO A 40 0.83 -2.26 3.82
C PRO A 40 0.29 -3.04 2.62
N TYR A 41 -0.86 -3.70 2.78
CA TYR A 41 -1.61 -4.21 1.63
C TYR A 41 -1.92 -3.05 0.66
N SER A 42 -2.03 -3.36 -0.63
CA SER A 42 -2.31 -2.33 -1.64
C SER A 42 -3.52 -1.50 -1.24
N LYS A 43 -3.39 -0.17 -1.35
CA LYS A 43 -4.42 0.83 -1.03
C LYS A 43 -4.74 1.02 0.46
N CYS A 44 -3.91 0.49 1.36
CA CYS A 44 -3.99 0.77 2.80
C CYS A 44 -3.13 1.96 3.26
N GLY A 45 -2.67 2.85 2.36
CA GLY A 45 -1.93 4.06 2.73
C GLY A 45 -0.42 4.01 2.44
N THR A 46 0.04 3.12 1.57
CA THR A 46 1.45 2.97 1.17
C THR A 46 2.10 4.30 0.80
N THR A 47 1.49 5.06 -0.11
CA THR A 47 2.08 6.31 -0.62
C THR A 47 2.21 7.37 0.45
N TRP A 48 1.24 7.43 1.38
CA TRP A 48 1.31 8.34 2.51
C TRP A 48 2.46 7.99 3.44
N MET A 49 2.62 6.70 3.77
CA MET A 49 3.72 6.23 4.59
C MET A 49 5.09 6.40 3.90
N GLN A 50 5.18 6.16 2.59
CA GLN A 50 6.40 6.47 1.81
C GLN A 50 6.77 7.95 1.95
N GLN A 51 5.80 8.87 1.83
CA GLN A 51 6.06 10.30 1.98
C GLN A 51 6.53 10.65 3.40
N ILE A 52 5.92 10.07 4.44
CA ILE A 52 6.33 10.28 5.84
C ILE A 52 7.78 9.83 6.05
N VAL A 53 8.09 8.58 5.68
CA VAL A 53 9.44 8.02 5.84
C VAL A 53 10.46 8.80 5.01
N HIS A 54 10.13 9.10 3.75
CA HIS A 54 11.02 9.86 2.87
C HIS A 54 11.29 11.26 3.41
N GLY A 55 10.26 11.99 3.86
CA GLY A 55 10.40 13.32 4.42
C GLY A 55 11.29 13.34 5.67
N LEU A 56 11.10 12.37 6.57
CA LEU A 56 11.89 12.24 7.79
C LEU A 56 13.37 11.98 7.52
N ARG A 57 13.70 11.06 6.61
CA ARG A 57 15.10 10.67 6.35
C ARG A 57 15.87 11.65 5.44
N SER A 58 15.15 12.43 4.62
CA SER A 58 15.77 13.30 3.61
C SER A 58 15.82 14.77 4.01
N GLY A 59 15.14 15.15 5.09
CA GLY A 59 14.91 16.57 5.39
C GLY A 59 13.86 17.23 4.48
N GLY A 60 12.98 16.42 3.88
CA GLY A 60 11.91 16.87 2.99
C GLY A 60 12.33 17.11 1.54
N ASP A 61 13.30 16.34 1.05
CA ASP A 61 13.65 16.35 -0.37
C ASP A 61 12.43 15.93 -1.21
N MET A 62 12.18 16.68 -2.28
CA MET A 62 11.12 16.39 -3.26
C MET A 62 11.70 16.35 -4.69
N ALA A 63 13.03 16.14 -4.81
CA ALA A 63 13.75 16.17 -6.08
C ALA A 63 13.69 14.81 -6.79
N PHE A 64 12.48 14.32 -7.02
CA PHE A 64 12.17 13.07 -7.70
C PHE A 64 10.94 13.24 -8.59
N SER A 65 10.87 12.47 -9.67
CA SER A 65 9.72 12.51 -10.58
C SER A 65 8.56 11.67 -10.04
N GLU A 66 8.88 10.52 -9.44
CA GLU A 66 7.94 9.60 -8.79
C GLU A 66 8.51 9.09 -7.47
N ILE A 67 7.68 8.94 -6.44
CA ILE A 67 8.09 8.44 -5.12
C ILE A 67 8.76 7.05 -5.20
N THR A 68 8.44 6.24 -6.21
CA THR A 68 9.06 4.93 -6.44
C THR A 68 10.55 5.02 -6.76
N GLU A 69 11.02 6.15 -7.30
CA GLU A 69 12.46 6.36 -7.56
C GLU A 69 13.27 6.48 -6.27
N VAL A 70 12.66 7.04 -5.24
CA VAL A 70 13.32 7.27 -3.94
C VAL A 70 12.94 6.22 -2.90
N VAL A 71 11.77 5.60 -3.00
CA VAL A 71 11.31 4.48 -2.16
C VAL A 71 10.95 3.30 -3.07
N PRO A 72 11.96 2.60 -3.62
CA PRO A 72 11.75 1.57 -4.64
C PRO A 72 10.89 0.42 -4.16
N TRP A 73 10.00 -0.04 -5.05
CA TRP A 73 9.16 -1.21 -4.82
C TRP A 73 9.96 -2.48 -5.10
N ILE A 74 10.37 -3.23 -4.08
CA ILE A 74 11.38 -4.31 -4.23
C ILE A 74 10.98 -5.38 -5.24
N GLU A 75 9.69 -5.77 -5.26
CA GLU A 75 9.14 -6.78 -6.16
C GLU A 75 9.20 -6.33 -7.63
N MET A 76 9.19 -5.01 -7.85
CA MET A 76 9.11 -4.38 -9.16
C MET A 76 10.38 -3.66 -9.60
N ALA A 77 11.34 -3.43 -8.71
CA ALA A 77 12.49 -2.56 -8.96
C ALA A 77 13.24 -2.96 -10.24
N HIS A 78 13.47 -4.26 -10.41
CA HIS A 78 14.08 -4.81 -11.62
C HIS A 78 13.29 -4.47 -12.89
N ASP A 79 11.98 -4.68 -12.89
CA ASP A 79 11.13 -4.48 -14.06
C ASP A 79 10.96 -3.00 -14.42
N LEU A 80 11.14 -2.13 -13.43
CA LEU A 80 11.18 -0.68 -13.60
C LEU A 80 12.57 -0.15 -14.00
N GLY A 81 13.59 -1.01 -14.03
CA GLY A 81 14.98 -0.63 -14.30
C GLY A 81 15.60 0.21 -13.20
N LEU A 82 15.14 0.03 -11.96
CA LEU A 82 15.66 0.70 -10.77
C LEU A 82 16.67 -0.22 -10.06
N ASP A 83 17.79 0.37 -9.63
CA ASP A 83 18.66 -0.25 -8.64
C ASP A 83 18.14 0.13 -7.23
N PRO A 84 17.55 -0.82 -6.48
CA PRO A 84 16.98 -0.51 -5.17
C PRO A 84 18.04 -0.08 -4.15
N GLU A 85 19.32 -0.40 -4.38
CA GLU A 85 20.41 -0.08 -3.47
C GLU A 85 21.00 1.32 -3.66
N ALA A 86 20.77 1.93 -4.83
CA ALA A 86 21.31 3.23 -5.21
C ALA A 86 20.53 4.41 -4.57
N GLN A 87 20.33 4.38 -3.25
CA GLN A 87 19.62 5.42 -2.51
C GLN A 87 20.56 6.47 -1.90
N ARG A 88 20.13 7.73 -1.91
CA ARG A 88 20.91 8.88 -1.42
C ARG A 88 20.79 9.15 0.08
N PHE A 89 19.75 8.60 0.72
CA PHE A 89 19.38 8.92 2.09
C PHE A 89 19.31 7.67 2.95
N GLU A 90 19.69 7.82 4.21
CA GLU A 90 19.61 6.77 5.23
C GLU A 90 18.56 7.14 6.29
N PRO A 91 17.83 6.16 6.85
CA PRO A 91 17.85 4.75 6.46
C PRO A 91 17.30 4.53 5.04
N ARG A 92 17.86 3.58 4.29
CA ARG A 92 17.25 3.14 3.02
C ARG A 92 15.81 2.67 3.29
N ALA A 93 14.92 2.93 2.33
CA ALA A 93 13.49 2.71 2.47
C ALA A 93 12.98 2.07 1.20
N PHE A 94 12.04 1.16 1.36
CA PHE A 94 11.54 0.32 0.28
C PHE A 94 10.04 0.17 0.43
N LYS A 95 9.35 0.05 -0.70
CA LYS A 95 7.95 -0.35 -0.75
C LYS A 95 7.85 -1.86 -0.95
N SER A 96 6.84 -2.46 -0.34
CA SER A 96 6.39 -3.82 -0.65
C SER A 96 4.87 -3.93 -0.42
N HIS A 97 4.28 -5.03 -0.90
CA HIS A 97 2.93 -5.46 -0.55
C HIS A 97 2.92 -6.92 -0.07
N LEU A 98 4.08 -7.49 0.25
CA LEU A 98 4.21 -8.89 0.61
C LEU A 98 3.71 -9.16 2.05
N PRO A 99 3.13 -10.36 2.28
CA PRO A 99 2.86 -10.82 3.62
C PRO A 99 4.17 -11.07 4.38
N TRP A 100 4.07 -11.18 5.71
CA TRP A 100 5.25 -11.48 6.54
C TRP A 100 6.00 -12.73 6.09
N ARG A 101 5.33 -13.75 5.56
CA ARG A 101 6.02 -14.98 5.13
C ARG A 101 7.08 -14.72 4.06
N ASP A 102 6.78 -13.83 3.11
CA ASP A 102 7.50 -13.76 1.83
C ASP A 102 8.42 -12.53 1.75
N ILE A 103 8.16 -11.47 2.54
CA ILE A 103 9.01 -10.27 2.52
C ILE A 103 10.46 -10.56 3.00
N PRO A 104 11.50 -10.02 2.32
CA PRO A 104 12.90 -10.18 2.73
C PRO A 104 13.16 -9.85 4.20
N LYS A 105 14.03 -10.63 4.86
CA LYS A 105 14.27 -10.59 6.31
C LYS A 105 15.53 -9.83 6.70
N GLY A 106 15.48 -9.19 7.88
CA GLY A 106 16.63 -8.51 8.47
C GLY A 106 16.58 -6.98 8.42
N GLY A 107 15.44 -6.39 8.05
CA GLY A 107 15.19 -4.95 8.14
C GLY A 107 14.14 -4.59 9.20
N ARG A 108 13.64 -3.36 9.15
CA ARG A 108 12.50 -2.85 9.93
C ARG A 108 11.27 -2.74 9.03
N TYR A 109 10.08 -2.98 9.57
CA TYR A 109 8.85 -3.07 8.78
C TYR A 109 7.78 -2.12 9.32
N ILE A 110 7.22 -1.30 8.44
CA ILE A 110 6.08 -0.44 8.74
C ILE A 110 4.89 -0.94 7.94
N VAL A 111 3.81 -1.29 8.64
CA VAL A 111 2.60 -1.84 8.04
C VAL A 111 1.43 -0.98 8.44
N VAL A 112 0.70 -0.51 7.43
CA VAL A 112 -0.53 0.26 7.60
C VAL A 112 -1.72 -0.65 7.34
N PHE A 113 -2.56 -0.85 8.35
CA PHE A 113 -3.87 -1.47 8.20
C PHE A 113 -4.92 -0.43 7.83
N ARG A 114 -5.96 -0.86 7.12
CA ARG A 114 -7.12 -0.03 6.75
C ARG A 114 -8.35 -0.91 6.77
N ASP A 115 -9.52 -0.33 7.06
CA ASP A 115 -10.80 -1.03 6.96
C ASP A 115 -10.90 -1.80 5.63
N PRO A 116 -11.26 -3.10 5.66
CA PRO A 116 -11.21 -3.95 4.48
C PRO A 116 -12.16 -3.48 3.36
N THR A 117 -13.31 -2.91 3.72
CA THR A 117 -14.29 -2.42 2.74
C THR A 117 -13.78 -1.15 2.05
N ASP A 118 -13.15 -0.25 2.79
CA ASP A 118 -12.53 0.95 2.23
C ASP A 118 -11.28 0.62 1.41
N ALA A 119 -10.48 -0.36 1.82
CA ALA A 119 -9.34 -0.87 1.05
C ALA A 119 -9.83 -1.45 -0.28
N CYS A 120 -10.90 -2.25 -0.27
CA CYS A 120 -11.53 -2.81 -1.47
C CYS A 120 -12.02 -1.70 -2.43
N LEU A 121 -12.80 -0.73 -1.94
CA LEU A 121 -13.26 0.39 -2.76
C LEU A 121 -12.10 1.19 -3.34
N SER A 122 -11.06 1.41 -2.53
CA SER A 122 -9.89 2.14 -3.00
C SER A 122 -9.09 1.38 -4.05
N LEU A 123 -9.13 0.04 -4.05
CA LEU A 123 -8.50 -0.81 -5.08
C LEU A 123 -9.33 -0.85 -6.36
N TYR A 124 -10.66 -0.95 -6.24
CA TYR A 124 -11.58 -0.82 -7.38
C TYR A 124 -11.31 0.48 -8.15
N LYS A 125 -11.36 1.63 -7.47
CA LYS A 125 -11.14 2.95 -8.07
C LYS A 125 -9.74 3.15 -8.64
N PHE A 126 -8.77 2.38 -8.15
CA PHE A 126 -7.38 2.47 -8.61
C PHE A 126 -7.18 1.72 -9.93
N PHE A 127 -7.87 0.61 -10.11
CA PHE A 127 -7.85 -0.18 -11.34
C PHE A 127 -8.81 0.36 -12.40
N GLU A 128 -9.90 1.00 -12.00
CA GLU A 128 -10.83 1.66 -12.91
C GLU A 128 -10.12 2.75 -13.73
N GLY A 129 -10.28 2.74 -15.06
CA GLY A 129 -9.59 3.65 -15.97
C GLY A 129 -8.12 3.30 -16.24
N TRP A 130 -7.58 2.27 -15.58
CA TRP A 130 -6.26 1.72 -15.84
C TRP A 130 -6.32 0.28 -16.35
N PHE A 131 -6.71 -0.67 -15.50
CA PHE A 131 -6.77 -2.10 -15.79
C PHE A 131 -8.11 -2.56 -16.37
N PHE A 132 -9.14 -1.72 -16.30
CA PHE A 132 -10.41 -1.92 -16.98
C PHE A 132 -11.03 -0.57 -17.35
N GLU A 133 -11.96 -0.59 -18.30
CA GLU A 133 -12.65 0.61 -18.78
C GLU A 133 -13.58 1.17 -17.69
N THR A 134 -13.64 2.50 -17.54
CA THR A 134 -14.44 3.13 -16.49
C THR A 134 -15.91 2.73 -16.60
N GLY A 135 -16.52 2.29 -15.49
CA GLY A 135 -17.91 1.84 -15.44
C GLY A 135 -18.21 0.53 -16.18
N SER A 136 -17.20 -0.24 -16.59
CA SER A 136 -17.42 -1.54 -17.27
C SER A 136 -17.55 -2.72 -16.32
N ILE A 137 -17.10 -2.57 -15.07
CA ILE A 137 -17.18 -3.59 -14.02
C ILE A 137 -17.86 -2.93 -12.84
N GLU A 138 -18.93 -3.54 -12.32
CA GLU A 138 -19.61 -3.03 -11.14
C GLU A 138 -18.77 -3.25 -9.88
N PHE A 139 -18.83 -2.31 -8.93
CA PHE A 139 -18.09 -2.41 -7.68
C PHE A 139 -18.45 -3.69 -6.89
N GLU A 140 -19.73 -4.09 -6.92
CA GLU A 140 -20.21 -5.27 -6.21
C GLU A 140 -19.58 -6.57 -6.74
N ASP A 141 -19.51 -6.72 -8.06
CA ASP A 141 -18.86 -7.86 -8.72
C ASP A 141 -17.36 -7.87 -8.42
N PHE A 142 -16.72 -6.70 -8.45
CA PHE A 142 -15.31 -6.58 -8.06
C PHE A 142 -15.09 -7.00 -6.60
N ALA A 143 -15.93 -6.53 -5.67
CA ALA A 143 -15.79 -6.82 -4.26
C ALA A 143 -15.97 -8.32 -3.97
N ARG A 144 -16.99 -8.96 -4.56
CA ARG A 144 -17.28 -10.37 -4.33
C ARG A 144 -16.32 -11.30 -5.07
N ASP A 145 -16.20 -11.13 -6.38
CA ASP A 145 -15.53 -12.13 -7.20
C ASP A 145 -14.02 -11.87 -7.26
N PHE A 146 -13.58 -10.61 -7.23
CA PHE A 146 -12.16 -10.27 -7.27
C PHE A 146 -11.52 -10.10 -5.90
N TYR A 147 -12.13 -9.36 -4.97
CA TYR A 147 -11.50 -9.03 -3.69
C TYR A 147 -11.69 -10.16 -2.66
N LEU A 148 -12.93 -10.58 -2.39
CA LEU A 148 -13.24 -11.70 -1.50
C LEU A 148 -12.89 -13.05 -2.12
N GLY A 149 -13.23 -13.26 -3.39
CA GLY A 149 -12.93 -14.49 -4.14
C GLY A 149 -11.44 -14.72 -4.43
N ARG A 150 -10.55 -13.87 -3.91
CA ARG A 150 -9.10 -13.98 -4.09
C ARG A 150 -8.55 -15.05 -3.16
N GLY A 151 -8.40 -16.27 -3.67
CA GLY A 151 -7.79 -17.39 -2.93
C GLY A 151 -6.26 -17.44 -2.99
N ASP A 152 -5.57 -16.35 -3.32
CA ASP A 152 -4.10 -16.32 -3.33
C ASP A 152 -3.52 -15.96 -1.96
N ASP A 153 -2.29 -16.43 -1.71
CA ASP A 153 -1.56 -16.21 -0.46
C ASP A 153 -1.20 -14.73 -0.19
N HIS A 154 -1.57 -13.81 -1.09
CA HIS A 154 -1.26 -12.38 -1.04
C HIS A 154 -2.52 -11.51 -0.88
N GLY A 155 -3.70 -12.13 -0.70
CA GLY A 155 -4.95 -11.43 -0.45
C GLY A 155 -4.92 -10.63 0.86
N TYR A 156 -5.83 -9.64 0.96
CA TYR A 156 -5.91 -8.71 2.09
C TYR A 156 -5.89 -9.41 3.46
N TRP A 157 -6.66 -10.49 3.60
CA TRP A 157 -6.85 -11.20 4.87
C TRP A 157 -5.59 -11.95 5.29
N VAL A 158 -4.96 -12.67 4.36
CA VAL A 158 -3.70 -13.37 4.59
C VAL A 158 -2.59 -12.37 4.94
N HIS A 159 -2.50 -11.27 4.18
CA HIS A 159 -1.56 -10.20 4.45
C HIS A 159 -1.76 -9.62 5.86
N THR A 160 -2.99 -9.21 6.19
CA THR A 160 -3.32 -8.59 7.49
C THR A 160 -3.04 -9.53 8.66
N ALA A 161 -3.49 -10.78 8.58
CA ALA A 161 -3.24 -11.80 9.60
C ALA A 161 -1.73 -12.07 9.78
N SER A 162 -0.98 -12.16 8.68
CA SER A 162 0.47 -12.43 8.73
C SER A 162 1.24 -11.37 9.50
N TRP A 163 0.91 -10.09 9.29
CA TRP A 163 1.54 -8.96 9.95
C TRP A 163 1.03 -8.73 11.37
N TRP A 164 -0.27 -8.95 11.61
CA TRP A 164 -0.82 -8.93 12.97
C TRP A 164 -0.14 -9.97 13.89
N GLY A 165 0.20 -11.13 13.34
CA GLY A 165 0.99 -12.15 14.04
C GLY A 165 2.36 -11.67 14.51
N GLN A 166 2.90 -10.61 13.90
CA GLN A 166 4.23 -10.06 14.20
C GLN A 166 4.20 -8.82 15.12
N ARG A 167 3.04 -8.43 15.63
CA ARG A 167 2.83 -7.17 16.39
C ARG A 167 3.71 -6.95 17.62
N HIS A 168 4.31 -8.02 18.14
CA HIS A 168 5.15 -7.98 19.35
C HIS A 168 6.65 -7.88 19.03
N ARG A 169 7.03 -7.76 17.76
CA ARG A 169 8.43 -7.61 17.36
C ARG A 169 8.85 -6.14 17.40
N ASP A 170 10.06 -5.89 17.88
CA ASP A 170 10.63 -4.53 17.95
C ASP A 170 10.99 -3.96 16.57
N ASP A 171 11.16 -4.82 15.56
CA ASP A 171 11.42 -4.43 14.17
C ASP A 171 10.14 -4.30 13.33
N VAL A 172 8.95 -4.31 13.95
CA VAL A 172 7.65 -4.15 13.28
C VAL A 172 6.86 -3.02 13.92
N LEU A 173 6.51 -2.01 13.11
CA LEU A 173 5.58 -0.95 13.47
C LEU A 173 4.25 -1.16 12.73
N LEU A 174 3.19 -1.40 13.50
CA LEU A 174 1.83 -1.48 12.99
C LEU A 174 1.10 -0.16 13.28
N VAL A 175 0.44 0.37 12.25
CA VAL A 175 -0.39 1.59 12.35
C VAL A 175 -1.70 1.40 11.58
N CYS A 176 -2.74 2.14 11.94
CA CYS A 176 -3.97 2.20 11.16
C CYS A 176 -3.98 3.45 10.28
N PHE A 177 -4.53 3.34 9.07
CA PHE A 177 -4.71 4.44 8.13
C PHE A 177 -5.48 5.60 8.77
N GLU A 178 -6.46 5.29 9.60
CA GLU A 178 -7.27 6.26 10.31
C GLU A 178 -6.48 7.03 11.38
N ASP A 179 -5.40 6.47 11.93
CA ASP A 179 -4.58 7.19 12.91
C ASP A 179 -3.72 8.27 12.23
N LEU A 180 -3.31 8.06 10.98
CA LEU A 180 -2.66 9.10 10.15
C LEU A 180 -3.59 10.29 9.92
N LYS A 181 -4.91 10.05 9.89
CA LYS A 181 -5.92 11.08 9.69
C LYS A 181 -6.30 11.79 10.98
N ASP A 182 -6.46 11.04 12.07
CA ASP A 182 -6.91 11.57 13.34
C ASP A 182 -5.86 12.51 13.96
N ASP A 183 -4.57 12.12 13.93
CA ASP A 183 -3.46 12.93 14.43
C ASP A 183 -2.17 12.62 13.65
N LEU A 184 -2.01 13.30 12.51
CA LEU A 184 -0.83 13.14 11.66
C LEU A 184 0.48 13.41 12.41
N PRO A 185 0.66 14.54 13.15
CA PRO A 185 1.86 14.77 13.94
C PRO A 185 2.22 13.61 14.90
N HIS A 186 1.23 13.06 15.60
CA HIS A 186 1.47 11.93 16.51
C HIS A 186 1.88 10.66 15.75
N ALA A 187 1.24 10.37 14.62
CA ALA A 187 1.60 9.23 13.80
C ALA A 187 3.01 9.36 13.19
N VAL A 188 3.38 10.54 12.68
CA VAL A 188 4.74 10.82 12.21
C VAL A 188 5.76 10.66 13.34
N ARG A 189 5.42 11.06 14.56
CA ARG A 189 6.29 10.89 15.74
C ARG A 189 6.55 9.42 16.07
N LYS A 190 5.52 8.56 15.99
CA LYS A 190 5.68 7.10 16.14
C LYS A 190 6.65 6.54 15.09
N VAL A 191 6.51 6.97 13.83
CA VAL A 191 7.41 6.54 12.73
C VAL A 191 8.83 7.05 12.97
N ALA A 192 9.03 8.32 13.31
CA ALA A 192 10.34 8.90 13.58
C ALA A 192 11.06 8.13 14.70
N ARG A 193 10.37 7.84 15.81
CA ARG A 193 10.92 7.04 16.91
C ARG A 193 11.33 5.64 16.47
N PHE A 194 10.47 4.95 15.72
CA PHE A 194 10.75 3.60 15.23
C PHE A 194 11.97 3.55 14.28
N LEU A 195 12.26 4.67 13.61
CA LEU A 195 13.39 4.80 12.69
C LEU A 195 14.63 5.43 13.32
N ASP A 196 14.62 5.71 14.64
CA ASP A 196 15.67 6.44 15.34
C ASP A 196 15.97 7.83 14.71
N LEU A 197 14.92 8.49 14.19
CA LEU A 197 14.96 9.81 13.57
C LEU A 197 14.39 10.89 14.52
N PRO A 198 14.73 12.18 14.32
CA PRO A 198 14.25 13.26 15.17
C PRO A 198 12.72 13.31 15.28
N GLU A 199 12.21 13.23 16.50
CA GLU A 199 10.77 13.33 16.79
C GLU A 199 10.24 14.77 16.76
N VAL A 200 11.10 15.79 16.73
CA VAL A 200 10.74 17.21 16.73
C VAL A 200 11.77 18.03 15.95
N GLY A 201 11.43 19.28 15.66
CA GLY A 201 12.31 20.24 15.02
C GLY A 201 12.10 20.30 13.50
N PRO A 202 12.96 21.05 12.78
CA PRO A 202 12.67 21.44 11.40
C PRO A 202 12.40 20.26 10.45
N VAL A 203 13.17 19.19 10.55
CA VAL A 203 12.99 17.98 9.71
C VAL A 203 11.64 17.31 9.98
N PHE A 204 11.28 17.17 11.26
CA PHE A 204 9.99 16.60 11.65
C PHE A 204 8.83 17.48 11.17
N ASP A 205 8.90 18.78 11.38
CA ASP A 205 7.84 19.73 10.99
C ASP A 205 7.64 19.75 9.47
N ILE A 206 8.73 19.65 8.70
CA ILE A 206 8.67 19.53 7.23
C ILE A 206 8.01 18.21 6.83
N ALA A 207 8.40 17.08 7.43
CA ALA A 207 7.82 15.77 7.13
C ALA A 207 6.30 15.75 7.41
N VAL A 208 5.86 16.29 8.55
CA VAL A 208 4.44 16.44 8.89
C VAL A 208 3.71 17.29 7.85
N LYS A 209 4.28 18.45 7.49
CA LYS A 209 3.68 19.35 6.50
C LYS A 209 3.54 18.68 5.12
N GLN A 210 4.58 18.00 4.65
CA GLN A 210 4.59 17.36 3.34
C GLN A 210 3.71 16.11 3.28
N ALA A 211 3.52 15.44 4.42
CA ALA A 211 2.55 14.35 4.54
C ALA A 211 1.11 14.84 4.69
N GLY A 212 0.85 16.15 4.79
CA GLY A 212 -0.49 16.71 4.82
C GLY A 212 -1.24 16.52 3.49
N PHE A 213 -2.56 16.33 3.57
CA PHE A 213 -3.40 16.07 2.39
C PHE A 213 -3.24 17.14 1.30
N ASP A 214 -3.29 18.43 1.68
CA ASP A 214 -3.19 19.54 0.73
C ASP A 214 -1.84 19.54 -0.01
N PHE A 215 -0.75 19.27 0.71
CA PHE A 215 0.57 19.17 0.10
C PHE A 215 0.62 17.99 -0.87
N MET A 216 0.21 16.80 -0.41
CA MET A 216 0.23 15.61 -1.25
C MET A 216 -0.66 15.74 -2.49
N LYS A 217 -1.81 16.42 -2.36
CA LYS A 217 -2.73 16.67 -3.47
C LYS A 217 -2.13 17.63 -4.49
N ALA A 218 -1.50 18.71 -4.03
CA ALA A 218 -0.81 19.67 -4.89
C ALA A 218 0.37 19.05 -5.66
N HIS A 219 0.99 18.01 -5.10
CA HIS A 219 2.12 17.29 -5.70
C HIS A 219 1.72 15.91 -6.25
N GLY A 220 0.43 15.70 -6.57
CA GLY A 220 -0.13 14.39 -6.94
C GLY A 220 0.65 13.62 -8.00
N GLY A 221 1.21 14.32 -9.01
CA GLY A 221 1.99 13.70 -10.07
C GLY A 221 3.22 12.92 -9.58
N GLN A 222 3.83 13.34 -8.46
CA GLN A 222 4.97 12.65 -7.84
C GLN A 222 4.56 11.37 -7.10
N PHE A 223 3.26 11.15 -6.90
CA PHE A 223 2.70 10.04 -6.16
C PHE A 223 1.97 9.03 -7.03
N ASP A 224 1.74 9.35 -8.30
CA ASP A 224 1.05 8.47 -9.24
C ASP A 224 1.96 7.28 -9.67
N ASP A 225 1.51 6.46 -10.63
CA ASP A 225 2.23 5.27 -11.13
C ASP A 225 2.67 5.49 -12.59
N HIS A 226 3.18 6.66 -12.94
CA HIS A 226 3.54 6.93 -14.33
C HIS A 226 4.74 6.09 -14.80
N LEU A 227 5.74 5.83 -13.95
CA LEU A 227 6.86 4.95 -14.27
C LEU A 227 6.40 3.50 -14.45
N VAL A 228 5.55 3.02 -13.54
CA VAL A 228 4.99 1.66 -13.63
C VAL A 228 4.17 1.50 -14.90
N ARG A 229 3.30 2.47 -15.22
CA ARG A 229 2.51 2.47 -16.46
C ARG A 229 3.40 2.44 -17.70
N GLU A 230 4.39 3.34 -17.77
CA GLU A 230 5.33 3.41 -18.89
C GLU A 230 6.05 2.07 -19.13
N ARG A 231 6.48 1.40 -18.05
CA ARG A 231 7.28 0.17 -18.14
C ARG A 231 6.46 -1.10 -18.30
N ARG A 232 5.21 -1.14 -17.79
CA ARG A 232 4.43 -2.38 -17.68
C ARG A 232 3.13 -2.41 -18.48
N ASP A 233 2.53 -1.28 -18.85
CA ASP A 233 1.21 -1.29 -19.52
C ASP A 233 1.23 -2.14 -20.79
N ALA A 234 2.29 -2.05 -21.61
CA ALA A 234 2.44 -2.86 -22.81
C ALA A 234 2.51 -4.37 -22.51
N ALA A 235 3.19 -4.77 -21.43
CA ALA A 235 3.27 -6.17 -21.00
C ALA A 235 1.95 -6.68 -20.43
N CYS A 236 1.13 -5.78 -19.86
CA CYS A 236 -0.24 -6.06 -19.42
C CYS A 236 -1.27 -6.04 -20.56
N GLY A 237 -0.87 -5.73 -21.80
CA GLY A 237 -1.80 -5.56 -22.93
C GLY A 237 -2.69 -4.31 -22.82
N LEU A 238 -2.29 -3.31 -22.02
CA LEU A 238 -3.04 -2.09 -21.77
C LEU A 238 -2.61 -0.96 -22.73
N PRO A 239 -3.55 -0.10 -23.19
CA PRO A 239 -3.21 1.10 -23.92
C PRO A 239 -2.58 2.18 -23.01
N PRO A 240 -1.74 3.08 -23.57
CA PRO A 240 -1.19 4.20 -22.82
C PRO A 240 -2.28 5.16 -22.31
N GLY A 241 -1.92 6.01 -21.34
CA GLY A 241 -2.82 7.03 -20.80
C GLY A 241 -3.85 6.50 -19.81
N GLY A 242 -3.48 5.51 -18.99
CA GLY A 242 -4.30 5.07 -17.85
C GLY A 242 -4.52 6.21 -16.86
N ALA A 243 -5.77 6.40 -16.45
CA ALA A 243 -6.12 7.39 -15.43
C ALA A 243 -6.18 6.68 -14.07
N SER A 244 -5.18 6.91 -13.22
CA SER A 244 -5.23 6.47 -11.83
C SER A 244 -4.49 7.49 -10.97
N SER A 245 -5.20 8.06 -10.00
CA SER A 245 -4.65 9.00 -9.02
C SER A 245 -4.61 8.34 -7.64
N LYS A 246 -3.46 8.36 -6.97
CA LYS A 246 -3.32 7.78 -5.63
C LYS A 246 -3.80 8.71 -4.52
N VAL A 247 -3.78 10.02 -4.75
CA VAL A 247 -4.21 11.05 -3.79
C VAL A 247 -5.60 11.55 -4.17
N SER A 248 -6.62 10.75 -3.82
CA SER A 248 -8.01 11.02 -4.22
C SER A 248 -8.76 11.88 -3.21
N THR A 249 -9.40 11.26 -2.22
CA THR A 249 -10.29 11.92 -1.25
C THR A 249 -9.88 11.73 0.20
N GLY A 250 -9.03 10.73 0.51
CA GLY A 250 -8.59 10.44 1.88
C GLY A 250 -9.72 10.03 2.85
N LEU A 251 -10.93 9.76 2.37
CA LEU A 251 -12.09 9.44 3.22
C LEU A 251 -12.02 8.02 3.80
N ALA A 252 -12.52 7.88 5.03
CA ALA A 252 -12.74 6.60 5.72
C ALA A 252 -14.26 6.40 5.88
N GLY A 253 -14.73 5.17 5.80
CA GLY A 253 -16.14 4.78 5.78
C GLY A 253 -16.85 4.99 4.45
N ALA A 254 -16.12 5.20 3.35
CA ALA A 254 -16.72 5.57 2.05
C ALA A 254 -17.33 4.37 1.30
N ALA A 255 -16.92 3.14 1.63
CA ALA A 255 -17.46 1.93 1.01
C ALA A 255 -18.83 1.51 1.55
N LYS A 256 -19.11 1.77 2.84
CA LYS A 256 -20.34 1.35 3.51
C LYS A 256 -21.64 1.75 2.78
N PRO A 257 -21.83 2.99 2.28
CA PRO A 257 -23.09 3.38 1.64
C PRO A 257 -23.33 2.77 0.26
N ILE A 258 -22.31 2.19 -0.39
CA ILE A 258 -22.41 1.69 -1.78
C ILE A 258 -22.27 0.17 -1.90
N MET A 259 -21.78 -0.50 -0.86
CA MET A 259 -21.72 -1.97 -0.79
C MET A 259 -23.10 -2.53 -0.41
N SER A 260 -23.47 -3.73 -0.85
CA SER A 260 -24.69 -4.39 -0.37
C SER A 260 -24.54 -4.94 1.06
N ASP A 261 -25.66 -5.21 1.73
CA ASP A 261 -25.65 -5.91 3.03
C ASP A 261 -25.07 -7.33 2.91
N GLU A 262 -25.36 -8.04 1.81
CA GLU A 262 -24.85 -9.39 1.56
C GLU A 262 -23.32 -9.40 1.44
N THR A 263 -22.75 -8.47 0.66
CA THR A 263 -21.30 -8.37 0.53
C THR A 263 -20.65 -7.94 1.83
N ARG A 264 -21.24 -6.99 2.58
CA ARG A 264 -20.74 -6.66 3.93
C ARG A 264 -20.70 -7.87 4.85
N ALA A 265 -21.77 -8.65 4.88
CA ALA A 265 -21.82 -9.86 5.69
C ALA A 265 -20.73 -10.88 5.28
N ALA A 266 -20.40 -10.98 3.99
CA ALA A 266 -19.30 -11.81 3.52
C ALA A 266 -17.91 -11.29 3.95
N PHE A 267 -17.71 -9.96 3.95
CA PHE A 267 -16.50 -9.34 4.54
C PHE A 267 -16.39 -9.61 6.04
N ASP A 268 -17.49 -9.50 6.78
CA ASP A 268 -17.52 -9.76 8.23
C ASP A 268 -17.25 -11.24 8.54
N ALA A 269 -17.81 -12.16 7.75
CA ALA A 269 -17.57 -13.59 7.89
C ALA A 269 -16.09 -13.94 7.64
N GLU A 270 -15.47 -13.35 6.62
CA GLU A 270 -14.07 -13.57 6.31
C GLU A 270 -13.13 -12.91 7.35
N TRP A 271 -13.51 -11.74 7.87
CA TRP A 271 -12.83 -11.14 9.02
C TRP A 271 -12.90 -12.06 10.23
N HIS A 272 -14.07 -12.60 10.56
CA HIS A 272 -14.24 -13.53 11.68
C HIS A 272 -13.31 -14.73 11.52
N ARG A 273 -13.29 -15.36 10.34
CA ARG A 273 -12.45 -16.53 10.05
C ARG A 273 -10.95 -16.23 10.15
N MET A 274 -10.49 -15.11 9.60
CA MET A 274 -9.06 -14.82 9.45
C MET A 274 -8.46 -14.03 10.61
N MET A 275 -9.27 -13.24 11.31
CA MET A 275 -8.84 -12.34 12.37
C MET A 275 -9.54 -12.63 13.71
N GLY A 276 -10.83 -12.94 13.67
CA GLY A 276 -11.65 -13.24 14.86
C GLY A 276 -11.23 -14.54 15.56
N GLU A 277 -11.34 -15.67 14.87
CA GLU A 277 -11.01 -17.00 15.42
C GLU A 277 -9.54 -17.10 15.87
N PRO A 278 -8.54 -16.63 15.09
CA PRO A 278 -7.14 -16.84 15.47
C PRO A 278 -6.61 -15.82 16.49
N PHE A 279 -7.17 -14.61 16.53
CA PHE A 279 -6.61 -13.50 17.32
C PHE A 279 -7.60 -12.83 18.29
N GLY A 280 -8.86 -13.25 18.32
CA GLY A 280 -9.90 -12.66 19.16
C GLY A 280 -10.33 -11.26 18.72
N LEU A 281 -10.08 -10.87 17.47
CA LEU A 281 -10.44 -9.56 16.95
C LEU A 281 -11.82 -9.60 16.29
N SER A 282 -12.86 -9.11 16.99
CA SER A 282 -14.25 -9.18 16.52
C SER A 282 -14.48 -8.46 15.18
N ASP A 283 -13.79 -7.35 14.96
CA ASP A 283 -13.89 -6.51 13.76
C ASP A 283 -12.63 -5.64 13.60
N TYR A 284 -12.61 -4.80 12.56
CA TYR A 284 -11.52 -3.84 12.32
C TYR A 284 -11.37 -2.80 13.43
N ALA A 285 -12.47 -2.40 14.09
CA ALA A 285 -12.40 -1.44 15.18
C ALA A 285 -11.70 -2.05 16.41
N ALA A 286 -11.90 -3.34 16.68
CA ALA A 286 -11.17 -4.08 17.71
C ALA A 286 -9.67 -4.16 17.39
N LEU A 287 -9.30 -4.39 16.12
CA LEU A 287 -7.88 -4.34 15.69
C LEU A 287 -7.28 -2.97 15.98
N ARG A 288 -7.99 -1.90 15.60
CA ARG A 288 -7.53 -0.53 15.80
C ARG A 288 -7.40 -0.17 17.27
N ALA A 289 -8.37 -0.58 18.09
CA ALA A 289 -8.34 -0.37 19.53
C ALA A 289 -7.15 -1.08 20.19
N ALA A 290 -6.78 -2.27 19.70
CA ALA A 290 -5.65 -3.04 20.23
C ALA A 290 -4.27 -2.46 19.86
N LEU A 291 -4.18 -1.51 18.91
CA LEU A 291 -2.94 -0.80 18.55
C LEU A 291 -2.77 0.56 19.24
N ARG A 292 -3.76 1.00 20.02
CA ARG A 292 -3.78 2.31 20.67
C ARG A 292 -3.13 2.29 22.05
#